data_AF-A0A641S179-F1
#
_entry.id   AF-A0A641S179-F1
#
_cell.length_a   1.000
_cell.length_b   1.000
_cell.length_c   1.000
_cell.angle_alpha   90.00
_cell.angle_beta   90.00
_cell.angle_gamma   90.00
#
_symmetry.space_group_name_H-M   'P 1'
#
loop_
_entity.id
_entity.type
_entity.pdbx_description
1 polymer ?
#
loop_
_entity_poly.entity_id
_entity_poly.type
_entity_poly.pdbx_seq_one_letter_code
_entity_poly.pdbx_strand_id
1 'polypeptide(L)'
;EEYVWYNPPGKRQMFFHKELNIQDGMFNLPGIVYHVKNGSMDVFAFKGKRPVETTPLFRAPFFNVTGSSVCLGSSSLEKPQNPTFLSLLEYWEKRFWLTEFSHLGGNVNPTVSNLVIVTENIRNNPFDMNELKPMNKKLKDILP
;
A
#
# COMPACT_ATOMS: atom_id res chain seq x y z
N GLU A 1 5.73 19.21 -4.83
CA GLU A 1 6.60 18.18 -4.23
C GLU A 1 6.13 16.82 -4.71
N GLU A 2 7.06 15.99 -5.18
CA GLU A 2 6.80 14.66 -5.70
C GLU A 2 7.87 13.70 -5.21
N TYR A 3 7.45 12.57 -4.64
CA TYR A 3 8.34 11.58 -4.03
C TYR A 3 7.92 10.19 -4.46
N VAL A 4 8.89 9.37 -4.86
CA VAL A 4 8.68 7.95 -5.16
C VAL A 4 9.72 7.13 -4.43
N TRP A 5 9.27 6.14 -3.67
CA TRP A 5 10.15 5.19 -2.97
C TRP A 5 9.48 3.83 -2.88
N TYR A 6 10.21 2.82 -2.42
CA TYR A 6 9.69 1.47 -2.30
C TYR A 6 10.14 0.79 -1.02
N ASN A 7 9.34 -0.17 -0.58
CA ASN A 7 9.70 -1.15 0.42
C ASN A 7 9.75 -2.55 -0.22
N PRO A 8 10.79 -3.35 0.07
CA PRO A 8 10.84 -4.74 -0.37
C PRO A 8 9.72 -5.57 0.30
N PRO A 9 9.41 -6.77 -0.22
CA PRO A 9 8.51 -7.70 0.47
C PRO A 9 8.92 -7.90 1.92
N GLY A 10 7.93 -7.92 2.82
CA GLY A 10 8.19 -7.97 4.26
C GLY A 10 6.92 -7.99 5.09
N LYS A 11 7.08 -8.01 6.42
CA LYS A 11 5.94 -7.99 7.34
C LYS A 11 5.57 -6.56 7.73
N ARG A 12 4.27 -6.27 7.79
CA ARG A 12 3.75 -4.99 8.31
C ARG A 12 2.63 -5.21 9.31
N GLN A 13 2.63 -4.37 10.34
CA GLN A 13 1.49 -4.24 11.25
C GLN A 13 0.35 -3.57 10.46
N MET A 14 -0.83 -4.16 10.52
CA MET A 14 -2.05 -3.62 9.92
C MET A 14 -3.16 -3.59 10.96
N PHE A 15 -4.02 -2.59 10.86
CA PHE A 15 -5.17 -2.37 11.74
C PHE A 15 -6.45 -2.36 10.89
N PHE A 16 -7.50 -3.01 11.37
CA PHE A 16 -8.74 -3.19 10.62
C PHE A 16 -9.97 -2.78 11.42
N HIS A 17 -10.90 -2.14 10.72
CA HIS A 17 -12.20 -1.83 11.28
C HIS A 17 -12.97 -3.12 11.55
N LYS A 18 -13.68 -3.17 12.68
CA LYS A 18 -14.38 -4.37 13.18
C LYS A 18 -15.32 -5.01 12.15
N GLU A 19 -15.90 -4.20 11.27
CA GLU A 19 -16.81 -4.66 10.22
C GLU A 19 -16.16 -5.55 9.16
N LEU A 20 -14.83 -5.45 8.97
CA LEU A 20 -14.11 -6.34 8.06
C LEU A 20 -13.94 -7.76 8.62
N ASN A 21 -14.15 -7.94 9.93
CA ASN A 21 -13.93 -9.21 10.64
C ASN A 21 -12.52 -9.80 10.41
N ILE A 22 -11.53 -8.92 10.26
CA ILE A 22 -10.11 -9.24 10.19
C ILE A 22 -9.48 -8.76 11.49
N GLN A 23 -8.67 -9.59 12.14
CA GLN A 23 -7.97 -9.15 13.36
C GLN A 23 -6.74 -8.30 13.00
N ASP A 24 -6.41 -7.32 13.83
CA ASP A 24 -5.13 -6.61 13.72
C ASP A 24 -3.94 -7.59 13.83
N GLY A 25 -2.79 -7.20 13.29
CA GLY A 25 -1.58 -8.02 13.43
C GLY A 25 -0.53 -7.78 12.36
N MET A 26 0.41 -8.71 12.29
CA MET A 26 1.52 -8.70 11.33
C MET A 26 1.19 -9.57 10.12
N PHE A 27 1.32 -8.99 8.92
CA PHE A 27 0.98 -9.64 7.64
C PHE A 27 2.15 -9.62 6.67
N ASN A 28 2.33 -10.70 5.91
CA ASN A 28 3.37 -10.81 4.88
C ASN A 28 2.90 -10.13 3.59
N LEU A 29 3.61 -9.08 3.18
CA LEU A 29 3.22 -8.23 2.05
C LEU A 29 4.15 -8.42 0.84
N PRO A 30 3.66 -8.13 -0.38
CA PRO A 30 4.52 -8.03 -1.55
C PRO A 30 5.40 -6.77 -1.44
N GLY A 31 6.23 -6.54 -2.46
CA GLY A 31 6.92 -5.26 -2.58
C GLY A 31 5.93 -4.13 -2.83
N ILE A 32 6.15 -2.97 -2.22
CA ILE A 32 5.23 -1.82 -2.30
C ILE A 32 6.01 -0.61 -2.83
N VAL A 33 5.43 0.09 -3.79
CA VAL A 33 5.89 1.40 -4.25
C VAL A 33 4.91 2.46 -3.75
N TYR A 34 5.46 3.53 -3.23
CA TYR A 34 4.73 4.72 -2.79
C TYR A 34 5.01 5.85 -3.75
N HIS A 35 3.98 6.61 -4.09
CA HIS A 35 4.09 7.83 -4.87
C HIS A 35 3.30 8.92 -4.18
N VAL A 36 3.96 9.99 -3.78
CA VAL A 36 3.32 11.15 -3.17
C VAL A 36 3.45 12.32 -4.12
N LYS A 37 2.33 12.98 -4.41
CA LYS A 37 2.28 14.18 -5.25
C LYS A 37 1.19 15.10 -4.73
N ASN A 38 1.52 16.38 -4.56
CA ASN A 38 0.58 17.44 -4.18
C ASN A 38 -0.28 17.12 -2.94
N GLY A 39 0.30 16.44 -1.94
CA GLY A 39 -0.40 16.08 -0.70
C GLY A 39 -1.31 14.83 -0.81
N SER A 40 -1.36 14.19 -1.97
CA SER A 40 -2.00 12.89 -2.18
C SER A 40 -0.97 11.78 -2.19
N MET A 41 -1.41 10.56 -1.89
CA MET A 41 -0.58 9.37 -1.85
C MET A 41 -1.22 8.27 -2.70
N ASP A 42 -0.42 7.73 -3.61
CA ASP A 42 -0.69 6.54 -4.39
C ASP A 42 0.19 5.38 -3.88
N VAL A 43 -0.35 4.17 -3.93
CA VAL A 43 0.36 2.93 -3.61
C VAL A 43 0.19 1.88 -4.70
N PHE A 44 1.26 1.15 -4.96
CA PHE A 44 1.32 0.08 -5.95
C PHE A 44 2.01 -1.14 -5.36
N ALA A 45 1.68 -2.32 -5.86
CA ALA A 45 2.45 -3.53 -5.58
C ALA A 45 3.42 -3.84 -6.73
N PHE A 46 4.51 -4.53 -6.42
CA PHE A 46 5.42 -5.09 -7.42
C PHE A 46 5.90 -6.50 -7.03
N LYS A 47 6.31 -7.28 -8.04
CA LYS A 47 6.88 -8.61 -7.85
C LYS A 47 8.40 -8.53 -7.79
N GLY A 48 9.02 -9.28 -6.88
CA GLY A 48 10.47 -9.32 -6.67
C GLY A 48 10.93 -8.54 -5.44
N LYS A 49 12.25 -8.34 -5.30
CA LYS A 49 12.86 -7.70 -4.11
C LYS A 49 13.12 -6.21 -4.29
N ARG A 50 13.51 -5.79 -5.49
CA ARG A 50 13.84 -4.40 -5.83
C ARG A 50 13.26 -4.09 -7.21
N PRO A 51 12.44 -3.03 -7.36
CA PRO A 51 11.91 -2.65 -8.65
C PRO A 51 12.98 -1.89 -9.46
N VAL A 52 12.88 -1.98 -10.78
CA VAL A 52 13.62 -1.19 -11.77
C VAL A 52 12.62 -0.42 -12.61
N GLU A 53 13.08 0.52 -13.43
CA GLU A 53 12.22 1.38 -14.27
C GLU A 53 11.19 0.60 -15.11
N THR A 54 11.56 -0.56 -15.64
CA THR A 54 10.67 -1.41 -16.45
C THR A 54 9.79 -2.36 -15.65
N THR A 55 9.91 -2.39 -14.32
CA THR A 55 9.12 -3.27 -13.45
C THR A 55 7.64 -2.95 -13.59
N PRO A 56 6.80 -3.94 -13.96
CA PRO A 56 5.35 -3.78 -13.98
C PRO A 56 4.80 -3.47 -12.60
N LEU A 57 3.84 -2.56 -12.54
CA LEU A 57 3.12 -2.23 -11.31
C LEU A 57 1.77 -2.96 -11.28
N PHE A 58 1.35 -3.30 -10.08
CA PHE A 58 0.12 -4.01 -9.80
C PHE A 58 -0.74 -3.19 -8.84
N ARG A 59 -2.04 -3.47 -8.82
CA ARG A 59 -2.93 -2.92 -7.80
C ARG A 59 -2.42 -3.31 -6.42
N ALA A 60 -2.34 -2.35 -5.53
CA ALA A 60 -1.98 -2.63 -4.14
C ALA A 60 -3.12 -3.45 -3.48
N PRO A 61 -2.82 -4.59 -2.85
CA PRO A 61 -3.83 -5.48 -2.29
C PRO A 61 -4.29 -4.99 -0.91
N PHE A 62 -4.82 -3.77 -0.83
CA PHE A 62 -5.21 -3.12 0.42
C PHE A 62 -6.61 -2.52 0.34
N PHE A 63 -7.27 -2.50 1.49
CA PHE A 63 -8.45 -1.68 1.72
C PHE A 63 -8.06 -0.20 1.70
N ASN A 64 -9.04 0.69 1.66
CA ASN A 64 -8.86 2.15 1.61
C ASN A 64 -8.04 2.63 0.40
N VAL A 65 -7.87 1.80 -0.64
CA VAL A 65 -7.18 2.16 -1.89
C VAL A 65 -8.16 2.07 -3.05
N THR A 66 -8.38 3.19 -3.75
CA THR A 66 -9.20 3.25 -4.98
C THR A 66 -8.29 3.37 -6.20
N GLY A 67 -8.16 2.27 -6.95
CA GLY A 67 -7.15 2.20 -8.02
C GLY A 67 -5.75 2.12 -7.40
N SER A 68 -5.02 3.24 -7.41
CA SER A 68 -3.77 3.44 -6.66
C SER A 68 -3.91 4.42 -5.49
N SER A 69 -4.94 5.27 -5.51
CA SER A 69 -5.07 6.39 -4.59
C SER A 69 -5.48 5.91 -3.21
N VAL A 70 -4.73 6.32 -2.19
CA VAL A 70 -5.00 6.03 -0.79
C VAL A 70 -6.03 7.02 -0.23
N CYS A 71 -7.04 6.50 0.45
CA CYS A 71 -7.89 7.27 1.34
C CYS A 71 -7.20 7.37 2.71
N LEU A 72 -6.56 8.50 2.98
CA LEU A 72 -5.76 8.72 4.21
C LEU A 72 -6.61 9.00 5.45
N GLY A 73 -7.94 9.03 5.31
CA GLY A 73 -8.88 9.39 6.38
C GLY A 73 -8.60 10.77 6.98
N SER A 74 -9.16 11.02 8.16
CA SER A 74 -8.95 12.25 8.94
C SER A 74 -7.82 12.09 9.97
N SER A 75 -6.72 11.42 9.59
CA SER A 75 -5.58 11.16 10.48
C SER A 75 -5.01 12.46 11.06
N SER A 76 -4.97 12.54 12.40
CA SER A 76 -4.40 13.64 13.19
C SER A 76 -2.87 13.65 13.21
N LEU A 77 -2.19 12.83 12.40
CA LEU A 77 -0.74 12.79 12.35
C LEU A 77 -0.20 14.13 11.84
N GLU A 78 0.45 14.87 12.72
CA GLU A 78 1.06 16.15 12.39
C GLU A 78 2.24 15.97 11.44
N LYS A 79 2.27 16.77 10.38
CA LYS A 79 3.43 16.83 9.49
C LYS A 79 4.60 17.42 10.29
N PRO A 80 5.81 16.81 10.25
CA PRO A 80 6.96 17.38 10.93
C PRO A 80 7.25 18.81 10.43
N GLN A 81 7.61 19.72 11.32
CA GLN A 81 7.78 21.15 11.00
C GLN A 81 9.00 21.41 10.10
N ASN A 82 10.09 20.65 10.28
CA ASN A 82 11.32 20.69 9.48
C ASN A 82 11.76 19.26 9.14
N PRO A 83 11.06 18.56 8.25
CA PRO A 83 11.34 17.15 8.00
C PRO A 83 12.65 16.99 7.23
N THR A 84 13.45 15.99 7.62
CA THR A 84 14.46 15.43 6.72
C THR A 84 13.74 14.61 5.66
N PHE A 85 14.43 14.27 4.57
CA PHE A 85 13.85 13.39 3.56
C PHE A 85 13.34 12.07 4.17
N LEU A 86 14.14 11.44 5.04
CA LEU A 86 13.75 10.20 5.70
C LEU A 86 12.55 10.37 6.64
N SER A 87 12.50 11.44 7.44
CA SER A 87 11.36 11.66 8.34
C SER A 87 10.07 12.02 7.59
N LEU A 88 10.18 12.61 6.40
CA LEU A 88 9.05 12.83 5.51
C LEU A 88 8.51 11.52 4.93
N LEU A 89 9.39 10.62 4.47
CA LEU A 89 8.97 9.30 3.98
C LEU A 89 8.30 8.49 5.09
N GLU A 90 8.90 8.48 6.28
CA GLU A 90 8.35 7.81 7.46
C GLU A 90 6.97 8.37 7.84
N TYR A 91 6.80 9.69 7.77
CA TYR A 91 5.50 10.34 7.97
C TYR A 91 4.42 9.81 7.01
N TRP A 92 4.73 9.73 5.71
CA TRP A 92 3.78 9.21 4.72
C TRP A 92 3.47 7.73 4.92
N GLU A 93 4.49 6.91 5.19
CA GLU A 93 4.29 5.50 5.51
C GLU A 93 3.42 5.33 6.75
N LYS A 94 3.67 6.10 7.82
CA LYS A 94 2.83 6.08 9.04
C LYS A 94 1.41 6.52 8.74
N ARG A 95 1.21 7.56 7.93
CA ARG A 95 -0.12 7.99 7.50
C ARG A 95 -0.89 6.90 6.75
N PHE A 96 -0.21 5.99 6.05
CA PHE A 96 -0.87 4.87 5.41
C PHE A 96 -1.08 3.69 6.38
N TRP A 97 0.00 3.20 7.00
CA TRP A 97 -0.03 1.95 7.77
C TRP A 97 -0.68 2.05 9.14
N LEU A 98 -0.72 3.24 9.74
CA LEU A 98 -1.41 3.48 11.01
C LEU A 98 -2.88 3.88 10.80
N THR A 99 -3.39 3.84 9.57
CA THR A 99 -4.84 3.94 9.34
C THR A 99 -5.53 2.63 9.70
N GLU A 100 -6.78 2.75 10.12
CA GLU A 100 -7.68 1.63 10.23
C GLU A 100 -8.24 1.30 8.84
N PHE A 101 -7.81 0.19 8.26
CA PHE A 101 -8.33 -0.35 7.00
C PHE A 101 -9.81 -0.71 7.18
N SER A 102 -10.71 -0.17 6.36
CA SER A 102 -12.15 -0.25 6.65
C SER A 102 -13.02 -0.66 5.46
N HIS A 103 -12.67 -0.32 4.22
CA HIS A 103 -13.55 -0.59 3.08
C HIS A 103 -12.79 -0.84 1.77
N LEU A 104 -13.46 -1.48 0.81
CA LEU A 104 -12.96 -1.61 -0.56
C LEU A 104 -13.07 -0.25 -1.27
N GLY A 105 -11.94 0.29 -1.71
CA GLY A 105 -11.92 1.54 -2.46
C GLY A 105 -12.68 1.42 -3.77
N GLY A 106 -13.65 2.33 -3.98
CA GLY A 106 -14.51 2.33 -5.16
C GLY A 106 -15.34 1.05 -5.36
N ASN A 107 -15.55 0.24 -4.32
CA ASN A 107 -16.20 -1.07 -4.39
C ASN A 107 -15.54 -2.06 -5.36
N VAL A 108 -14.23 -1.92 -5.62
CA VAL A 108 -13.48 -2.83 -6.52
C VAL A 108 -12.50 -3.70 -5.75
N ASN A 109 -12.58 -5.01 -5.95
CA ASN A 109 -11.64 -5.97 -5.36
C ASN A 109 -10.25 -5.90 -6.05
N PRO A 110 -9.16 -5.52 -5.35
CA PRO A 110 -7.84 -5.30 -5.95
C PRO A 110 -7.06 -6.59 -6.23
N THR A 111 -7.48 -7.71 -5.65
CA THR A 111 -6.85 -9.05 -5.80
C THR A 111 -7.66 -9.95 -6.72
N VAL A 112 -7.07 -11.06 -7.20
CA VAL A 112 -7.78 -12.07 -8.01
C VAL A 112 -8.90 -12.71 -7.20
N SER A 113 -8.56 -13.21 -6.02
CA SER A 113 -9.48 -13.75 -5.01
C SER A 113 -10.04 -12.64 -4.12
N ASN A 114 -11.02 -12.94 -3.26
CA ASN A 114 -11.58 -11.99 -2.31
C ASN A 114 -10.49 -11.43 -1.37
N LEU A 115 -10.38 -10.10 -1.27
CA LEU A 115 -9.32 -9.44 -0.48
C LEU A 115 -9.30 -9.84 1.01
N VAL A 116 -10.46 -10.10 1.64
CA VAL A 116 -10.52 -10.55 3.04
C VAL A 116 -9.82 -11.89 3.19
N ILE A 117 -10.11 -12.84 2.29
CA ILE A 117 -9.49 -14.17 2.29
C ILE A 117 -7.99 -14.07 2.04
N VAL A 118 -7.57 -13.25 1.07
CA VAL A 118 -6.15 -13.03 0.78
C VAL A 118 -5.45 -12.44 2.00
N THR A 119 -6.05 -11.43 2.64
CA THR A 119 -5.47 -10.75 3.81
C THR A 119 -5.32 -11.69 5.00
N GLU A 120 -6.33 -12.49 5.32
CA GLU A 120 -6.20 -13.46 6.42
C GLU A 120 -5.18 -14.56 6.11
N ASN A 121 -5.09 -15.02 4.86
CA ASN A 121 -4.12 -16.03 4.48
C ASN A 121 -2.67 -15.55 4.69
N ILE A 122 -2.38 -14.29 4.34
CA ILE A 122 -1.02 -13.74 4.41
C ILE A 122 -0.56 -13.37 5.83
N ARG A 123 -1.43 -13.54 6.83
CA ARG A 123 -1.05 -13.46 8.25
C ARG A 123 0.02 -14.50 8.58
N ASN A 124 -0.23 -15.74 8.16
CA ASN A 124 0.60 -16.90 8.49
C ASN A 124 1.41 -17.44 7.32
N ASN A 125 1.06 -17.04 6.08
CA ASN A 125 1.71 -17.49 4.86
C ASN A 125 2.39 -16.34 4.10
N PRO A 126 3.39 -16.63 3.26
CA PRO A 126 3.90 -15.64 2.30
C PRO A 126 2.79 -15.12 1.38
N PHE A 127 2.95 -13.88 0.89
CA PHE A 127 2.04 -13.32 -0.10
C PHE A 127 2.10 -14.09 -1.42
N ASP A 128 0.96 -14.59 -1.92
CA ASP A 128 0.88 -15.20 -3.24
C ASP A 128 0.86 -14.12 -4.33
N MET A 129 1.93 -14.05 -5.10
CA MET A 129 2.09 -13.06 -6.17
C MET A 129 1.08 -13.24 -7.32
N ASN A 130 0.37 -14.37 -7.41
CA ASN A 130 -0.71 -14.57 -8.38
C ASN A 130 -1.98 -13.78 -8.03
N GLU A 131 -2.11 -13.32 -6.78
CA GLU A 131 -3.23 -12.48 -6.36
C GLU A 131 -3.14 -11.05 -6.90
N LEU A 132 -1.97 -10.62 -7.37
CA LEU A 132 -1.76 -9.26 -7.87
C LEU A 132 -2.40 -9.06 -9.25
N LYS A 133 -3.35 -8.13 -9.32
CA LYS A 133 -3.93 -7.67 -10.60
C LYS A 133 -3.01 -6.64 -11.27
N PRO A 134 -2.63 -6.83 -12.54
CA PRO A 134 -1.73 -5.91 -13.23
C PRO A 134 -2.38 -4.54 -13.42
N MET A 135 -1.56 -3.51 -13.37
CA MET A 135 -1.89 -2.19 -13.90
C MET A 135 -1.18 -2.03 -15.22
N ASN A 136 -1.78 -1.33 -16.18
CA ASN A 136 -1.10 -0.98 -17.43
C ASN A 136 -0.10 0.17 -17.19
N LYS A 137 0.83 -0.05 -16.26
CA LYS A 137 1.85 0.89 -15.77
C LYS A 137 3.12 0.14 -15.37
N LYS A 138 4.26 0.80 -15.54
CA LYS A 138 5.58 0.41 -15.05
C LYS A 138 6.11 1.49 -14.10
N LEU A 139 7.16 1.19 -13.34
CA LEU A 139 7.74 2.15 -12.40
C LEU A 139 8.11 3.49 -13.09
N LYS A 140 8.74 3.44 -14.26
CA LYS A 140 9.11 4.65 -15.02
C LYS A 140 7.94 5.57 -15.37
N ASP A 141 6.72 5.05 -15.41
CA ASP A 141 5.54 5.83 -15.77
C ASP A 141 5.00 6.68 -14.59
N ILE A 142 5.59 6.55 -13.41
CA ILE A 142 5.26 7.33 -12.20
C ILE A 142 6.48 8.04 -11.60
N LEU A 143 7.67 7.88 -12.19
CA LEU A 143 8.85 8.64 -11.76
C LEU A 143 8.72 10.11 -12.23
N PRO A 144 9.25 11.08 -11.46
CA PRO A 144 9.26 12.50 -11.84
C PRO A 144 10.02 12.78 -13.14
#